data_AF-A0A956R0I7-F1
#
_entry.id   AF-A0A956R0I7-F1
#
_cell.length_a   1.000
_cell.length_b   1.000
_cell.length_c   1.000
_cell.angle_alpha   90.00
_cell.angle_beta   90.00
_cell.angle_gamma   90.00
#
_symmetry.space_group_name_H-M   'P 1'
#
loop_
_entity.id
_entity.type
_entity.pdbx_description
1 polymer ?
#
loop_
_entity_poly.entity_id
_entity_poly.type
_entity_poly.pdbx_seq_one_letter_code
_entity_poly.pdbx_strand_id
1 'polypeptide(L)' 'MTKALLIDANRGIGLALARQLQERGDAVIAACRRPSPELEALGKLDNPLTIEAGVEVTDSA' A
#
# COMPACT_ATOMS: atom_id res chain seq x y z
N MET A 1 -1.23 -15.12 -9.27
CA MET A 1 -1.05 -14.45 -7.97
C MET A 1 0.37 -13.91 -7.93
N THR A 2 0.53 -12.59 -7.91
CA THR A 2 1.82 -11.92 -7.78
C THR A 2 1.91 -11.17 -6.46
N LYS A 3 3.12 -10.79 -6.04
CA LYS A 3 3.35 -10.00 -4.84
C LYS A 3 4.03 -8.69 -5.23
N ALA A 4 3.44 -7.56 -4.84
CA ALA A 4 3.89 -6.23 -5.21
C ALA A 4 4.22 -5.39 -3.96
N LEU A 5 5.34 -4.66 -4.01
CA LEU A 5 5.69 -3.62 -3.04
C LEU A 5 5.40 -2.26 -3.67
N LEU A 6 4.56 -1.47 -3.01
CA LEU A 6 4.25 -0.10 -3.42
C LEU A 6 4.83 0.87 -2.40
N ILE A 7 5.76 1.70 -2.84
CA ILE A 7 6.26 2.84 -2.07
C ILE A 7 5.41 4.09 -2.34
N ASP A 8 5.34 4.98 -1.36
CA ASP A 8 4.44 6.15 -1.38
C ASP A 8 2.97 5.76 -1.67
N ALA A 9 2.50 4.67 -1.05
CA ALA A 9 1.16 4.13 -1.26
C ALA A 9 0.04 4.96 -0.58
N ASN A 10 0.39 6.09 0.03
CA ASN A 10 -0.50 6.80 0.95
C ASN A 10 -1.63 7.59 0.24
N ARG A 11 -1.43 7.92 -1.03
CA ARG A 11 -2.34 8.75 -1.85
C ARG A 11 -2.04 8.57 -3.34
N GLY A 12 -2.82 9.23 -4.19
CA GLY A 12 -2.53 9.35 -5.63
C GLY A 12 -2.37 8.00 -6.32
N ILE A 13 -1.32 7.86 -7.14
CA ILE A 13 -1.06 6.67 -7.95
C ILE A 13 -0.80 5.45 -7.08
N GLY A 14 0.00 5.58 -6.01
CA GLY A 14 0.30 4.45 -5.12
C GLY A 14 -0.95 3.86 -4.49
N LEU A 15 -1.87 4.72 -4.01
CA LEU A 15 -3.15 4.29 -3.45
C LEU A 15 -4.06 3.64 -4.50
N ALA A 16 -4.13 4.22 -5.71
CA ALA A 16 -4.92 3.66 -6.81
C ALA A 16 -4.41 2.29 -7.26
N LEU A 17 -3.08 2.11 -7.33
CA LEU A 17 -2.45 0.83 -7.63
C LEU A 17 -2.70 -0.19 -6.53
N ALA A 18 -2.59 0.19 -5.25
CA ALA A 18 -2.89 -0.70 -4.14
C ALA A 18 -4.31 -1.26 -4.24
N ARG A 19 -5.29 -0.39 -4.54
CA ARG A 19 -6.68 -0.77 -4.75
C ARG A 19 -6.87 -1.70 -5.94
N GLN A 20 -6.30 -1.38 -7.11
CA GLN A 20 -6.48 -2.20 -8.31
C GLN A 20 -5.79 -3.57 -8.18
N LEU A 21 -4.61 -3.62 -7.56
CA LEU A 21 -3.86 -4.86 -7.39
C LEU A 21 -4.55 -5.80 -6.39
N GLN A 22 -5.05 -5.29 -5.26
CA GLN A 22 -5.81 -6.11 -4.31
C GLN A 22 -7.15 -6.57 -4.93
N GLU A 23 -7.85 -5.73 -5.72
CA GLU A 23 -9.10 -6.09 -6.42
C GLU A 23 -8.86 -7.21 -7.45
N ARG A 24 -7.66 -7.25 -8.03
CA ARG A 24 -7.21 -8.34 -8.92
C ARG A 24 -6.81 -9.62 -8.16
N GLY A 25 -6.72 -9.56 -6.83
CA GLY A 25 -6.30 -10.69 -5.97
C GLY A 25 -4.78 -10.84 -5.83
N ASP A 26 -3.99 -9.80 -6.12
CA ASP A 26 -2.56 -9.79 -5.84
C ASP A 26 -2.29 -9.40 -4.38
N ALA A 27 -1.17 -9.92 -3.84
CA ALA A 27 -0.70 -9.54 -2.52
C ALA A 27 0.07 -8.22 -2.58
N VAL A 28 -0.37 -7.22 -1.81
CA VAL A 28 0.19 -5.87 -1.81
C VAL A 28 0.85 -5.58 -0.46
N ILE A 29 2.09 -5.09 -0.51
CA ILE A 29 2.74 -4.42 0.62
C ILE A 29 2.73 -2.92 0.30
N ALA A 30 1.98 -2.14 1.06
CA ALA A 30 1.84 -0.70 0.90
C ALA A 30 2.72 0.02 1.94
N ALA A 31 3.86 0.53 1.49
CA ALA A 31 4.80 1.28 2.31
C ALA A 31 4.49 2.78 2.29
N CYS A 32 4.48 3.40 3.47
CA CYS A 32 4.26 4.84 3.64
C CYS A 32 4.90 5.36 4.94
N ARG A 33 5.03 6.69 5.07
CA ARG A 33 5.52 7.31 6.32
C ARG A 33 4.50 7.20 7.44
N ARG A 34 3.28 7.62 7.16
CA ARG A 34 2.12 7.53 8.05
C ARG A 34 0.92 7.15 7.20
N PRO A 35 0.19 6.08 7.55
CA PRO A 35 -0.96 5.65 6.78
C PRO A 35 -2.06 6.71 6.81
N SER A 36 -2.72 6.88 5.68
CA SER A 36 -3.89 7.72 5.50
C SER A 36 -5.15 6.93 5.85
N PRO A 37 -6.24 7.60 6.27
CA PRO A 37 -7.52 6.93 6.49
C PRO A 37 -7.98 6.11 5.29
N GLU A 38 -7.68 6.57 4.07
CA GLU A 38 -8.01 5.86 2.83
C GLU A 38 -7.19 4.57 2.68
N LEU A 39 -5.89 4.61 2.98
CA LEU A 39 -5.05 3.41 2.93
C LEU A 39 -5.45 2.41 4.03
N GLU A 40 -5.74 2.89 5.24
CA GLU A 40 -6.26 2.05 6.33
C GLU A 40 -7.61 1.42 6.00
N ALA A 41 -8.49 2.13 5.29
CA ALA A 41 -9.77 1.59 4.86
C ALA A 41 -9.57 0.46 3.84
N LEU A 42 -8.62 0.60 2.90
CA LEU A 42 -8.29 -0.48 1.96
C LEU A 42 -7.74 -1.71 2.70
N GLY A 43 -6.85 -1.54 3.67
CA GLY A 43 -6.26 -2.64 4.44
C GLY A 43 -7.23 -3.41 5.35
N LYS A 44 -8.47 -2.93 5.51
CA LYS A 44 -9.53 -3.63 6.27
C LYS A 44 -10.41 -4.53 5.40
N LEU A 45 -10.22 -4.51 4.08
CA LEU A 45 -10.95 -5.36 3.15
C LEU A 45 -10.44 -6.81 3.25
N ASP A 46 -11.28 -7.77 2.86
CA ASP A 46 -10.92 -9.20 2.81
C ASP A 46 -10.04 -9.49 1.58
N ASN A 47 -8.81 -8.97 1.61
CA ASN A 47 -7.80 -9.14 0.57
C ASN A 47 -6.38 -9.04 1.16
N PRO A 48 -5.36 -9.53 0.45
CA PRO A 48 -4.00 -9.55 0.97
C PRO A 48 -3.30 -8.18 0.79
N LEU A 49 -3.69 -7.18 1.59
CA LEU A 49 -2.98 -5.90 1.70
C LEU A 49 -2.33 -5.76 3.10
N THR A 50 -1.03 -5.48 3.13
CA THR A 50 -0.27 -5.18 4.36
C THR A 50 0.24 -3.76 4.30
N ILE A 51 0.04 -2.99 5.37
CA ILE A 51 0.52 -1.61 5.48
C ILE A 51 1.82 -1.61 6.28
N GLU A 52 2.89 -1.11 5.68
CA GLU A 52 4.18 -0.87 6.34
C GLU A 52 4.37 0.63 6.57
N ALA A 53 4.26 1.06 7.83
CA ALA A 53 4.41 2.46 8.22
C ALA A 53 5.87 2.81 8.54
N GLY A 54 6.20 4.10 8.55
CA GLY A 54 7.54 4.60 8.86
C GLY A 54 8.56 4.49 7.74
N VAL A 55 8.14 4.15 6.51
CA VAL A 55 9.04 4.03 5.36
C VAL A 55 9.13 5.36 4.60
N GLU A 56 10.33 5.95 4.58
CA GLU A 56 10.66 7.16 3.80
C GLU A 56 11.75 6.84 2.78
N VAL A 57 11.43 6.97 1.49
CA VAL A 57 12.33 6.57 0.38
C VAL A 57 13.43 7.60 0.13
N THR A 58 13.27 8.81 0.64
CA THR A 58 14.23 9.91 0.50
C THR A 58 15.20 10.01 1.66
N ASP A 59 15.08 9.16 2.67
CA ASP A 59 16.01 9.19 3.79
C ASP A 59 17.37 8.61 3.36
N SER A 60 18.45 9.24 3.81
CA SER A 60 19.80 8.73 3.53
C SER A 60 20.10 7.60 4.51
N ALA A 61 20.38 6.40 3.99
CA ALA A 61 20.69 5.21 4.80
C ALA A 61 22.01 5.34 5.57
#